data_AF-V7B5W3-F1
#
_entry.id   AF-V7B5W3-F1
#
_cell.length_a   1.000
_cell.length_b   1.000
_cell.length_c   1.000
_cell.angle_alpha   90.00
_cell.angle_beta   90.00
_cell.angle_gamma   90.00
#
_symmetry.space_group_name_H-M   'P 1'
#
loop_
_entity.id
_entity.type
_entity.pdbx_description
1 polymer ?
#
loop_
_entity_poly.entity_id
_entity_poly.type
_entity_poly.pdbx_seq_one_letter_code
_entity_poly.pdbx_strand_id
1 'polypeptide(L)'
;MGALHAEEQFLHGRRKLRQAGKQIRNVIQSAYKIERRAGGLKDILGELPKREASIFRSQVSKLASEAKKEKRSLSKEISKISNYGISV
;
A
#
# COMPACT_ATOMS: atom_id res chain seq x y z
N MET A 1 24.71 8.04 33.09
CA MET A 1 23.25 7.81 33.00
C MET A 1 22.62 8.25 31.68
N GLY A 2 23.04 9.34 31.02
CA GLY A 2 22.39 9.81 29.78
C GLY A 2 22.57 8.94 28.52
N ALA A 3 23.75 8.33 28.32
CA ALA A 3 24.05 7.58 27.09
C ALA A 3 23.21 6.29 26.93
N LEU A 4 23.05 5.51 28.01
CA LEU A 4 22.25 4.28 27.99
C LEU A 4 20.77 4.57 27.68
N HIS A 5 20.24 5.66 28.24
CA HIS A 5 18.85 6.06 28.01
C HIS A 5 18.62 6.51 26.56
N ALA A 6 19.58 7.24 25.97
CA ALA A 6 19.53 7.63 24.57
C ALA A 6 19.61 6.42 23.62
N GLU A 7 20.46 5.44 23.93
CA GLU A 7 20.58 4.19 23.17
C GLU A 7 19.28 3.39 23.19
N GLU A 8 18.65 3.23 24.37
CA GLU A 8 17.39 2.52 24.51
C GLU A 8 16.25 3.18 23.71
N GLN A 9 16.16 4.51 23.77
CA GLN A 9 15.19 5.27 22.99
C GLN A 9 15.42 5.12 21.48
N PHE A 10 16.68 5.12 21.04
CA PHE A 10 17.03 4.90 19.64
C PHE A 10 16.62 3.51 19.15
N LEU A 11 16.95 2.46 19.91
CA LEU A 11 16.57 1.08 19.60
C LEU A 11 15.04 0.90 19.58
N HIS A 12 14.33 1.57 20.49
CA HIS A 12 12.87 1.57 20.52
C HIS A 12 12.27 2.23 19.27
N GLY A 13 12.77 3.42 18.91
CA GLY A 13 12.36 4.12 17.69
C GLY A 13 12.58 3.28 16.44
N ARG A 14 13.77 2.65 16.31
CA ARG A 14 14.11 1.74 15.21
C ARG A 14 13.15 0.55 15.14
N ARG A 15 12.79 -0.07 16.27
CA ARG A 15 11.82 -1.17 16.33
C ARG A 15 10.42 -0.73 15.87
N LYS A 16 9.95 0.44 16.34
CA LYS A 16 8.65 1.01 15.92
C LYS A 16 8.60 1.29 14.42
N LEU A 17 9.64 1.91 13.86
CA LEU A 17 9.73 2.18 12.42
C LEU A 17 9.68 0.88 11.60
N ARG A 18 10.39 -0.16 12.03
CA ARG A 18 10.35 -1.47 11.39
C ARG A 18 8.96 -2.10 11.43
N GLN A 19 8.27 -2.02 12.57
CA GLN A 19 6.92 -2.55 12.72
C GLN A 19 5.91 -1.81 11.84
N ALA A 20 5.95 -0.47 11.85
CA ALA A 20 5.12 0.36 10.97
C ALA A 20 5.40 0.03 9.49
N GLY A 21 6.65 -0.14 9.12
CA GLY A 21 7.03 -0.60 7.79
C GLY A 21 6.36 -1.93 7.41
N LYS A 22 6.36 -2.94 8.29
CA LYS A 22 5.69 -4.22 8.01
C LYS A 22 4.18 -4.05 7.78
N GLN A 23 3.54 -3.19 8.57
CA GLN A 23 2.12 -2.87 8.39
C GLN A 23 1.88 -2.20 7.03
N ILE A 24 2.69 -1.21 6.67
CA ILE A 24 2.62 -0.54 5.35
C ILE A 24 2.80 -1.56 4.22
N ARG A 25 3.76 -2.49 4.34
CA ARG A 25 4.01 -3.54 3.34
C ARG A 25 2.79 -4.44 3.14
N ASN A 26 2.09 -4.79 4.22
CA ASN A 26 0.85 -5.55 4.14
C ASN A 26 -0.26 -4.77 3.41
N VAL A 27 -0.39 -3.47 3.67
CA VAL A 27 -1.37 -2.62 2.96
C VAL A 27 -1.03 -2.51 1.47
N ILE A 28 0.26 -2.34 1.12
CA ILE A 28 0.73 -2.37 -0.28
C ILE A 28 0.32 -3.66 -0.99
N GLN A 29 0.49 -4.82 -0.32
CA GLN A 29 0.10 -6.11 -0.88
C GLN A 29 -1.41 -6.21 -1.07
N SER A 30 -2.21 -5.70 -0.13
CA SER A 30 -3.66 -5.62 -0.26
C SER A 30 -4.09 -4.73 -1.42
N ALA A 31 -3.50 -3.54 -1.54
CA ALA A 31 -3.74 -2.63 -2.66
C ALA A 31 -3.39 -3.27 -4.01
N TYR A 32 -2.28 -4.00 -4.09
CA TYR A 32 -1.91 -4.78 -5.28
C TYR A 32 -2.96 -5.85 -5.63
N LYS A 33 -3.48 -6.58 -4.63
CA LYS A 33 -4.57 -7.56 -4.85
C LYS A 33 -5.84 -6.89 -5.35
N ILE A 34 -6.18 -5.71 -4.82
CA ILE A 34 -7.33 -4.92 -5.28
C ILE A 34 -7.14 -4.52 -6.75
N GLU A 35 -5.98 -3.98 -7.12
CA GLU A 35 -5.67 -3.64 -8.53
C GLU A 35 -5.85 -4.84 -9.46
N ARG A 36 -5.31 -6.01 -9.07
CA ARG A 36 -5.41 -7.24 -9.87
C ARG A 36 -6.85 -7.72 -10.03
N ARG A 37 -7.63 -7.73 -8.94
CA ARG A 37 -9.05 -8.13 -8.96
C ARG A 37 -9.89 -7.14 -9.75
N ALA A 38 -9.64 -5.84 -9.61
CA ALA A 38 -10.31 -4.82 -10.39
C ALA A 38 -9.98 -4.93 -11.88
N GLY A 39 -8.75 -5.31 -12.24
CA GLY A 39 -8.38 -5.65 -13.62
C GLY A 39 -9.22 -6.79 -14.18
N GLY A 40 -9.23 -7.94 -13.52
CA GLY A 40 -10.04 -9.08 -13.98
C GLY A 40 -11.54 -8.77 -14.03
N LEU A 41 -12.06 -7.98 -13.09
CA LEU A 41 -13.47 -7.55 -13.13
C LEU A 41 -13.76 -6.60 -14.29
N LYS A 42 -12.81 -5.72 -14.67
CA LYS A 42 -12.97 -4.90 -15.88
C LYS A 42 -13.03 -5.74 -17.14
N ASP A 43 -12.24 -6.81 -17.21
CA ASP A 43 -12.24 -7.72 -18.37
C ASP A 43 -13.62 -8.35 -18.53
N ILE A 44 -14.19 -8.91 -17.45
CA ILE A 44 -15.55 -9.46 -17.42
C ILE A 44 -16.61 -8.40 -17.76
N LEU A 45 -16.53 -7.21 -17.15
CA LEU A 45 -17.45 -6.11 -17.46
C LEU A 45 -17.33 -5.63 -18.91
N GLY A 46 -16.20 -5.89 -19.57
CA GLY A 46 -15.96 -5.60 -20.98
C GLY A 46 -16.82 -6.44 -21.92
N GLU A 47 -17.16 -7.67 -21.51
CA GLU A 47 -17.99 -8.62 -22.25
C GLU A 47 -19.49 -8.28 -22.19
N LEU A 48 -19.92 -7.52 -21.19
CA LEU A 48 -21.32 -7.14 -20.99
C LEU A 48 -21.75 -5.95 -21.87
N PRO A 49 -23.06 -5.83 -22.19
CA PRO A 49 -23.62 -4.68 -22.88
C PRO A 49 -23.30 -3.36 -22.17
N LYS A 50 -22.94 -2.34 -22.96
CA LYS A 50 -22.44 -1.05 -22.45
C LYS A 50 -23.41 -0.35 -21.48
N ARG A 51 -24.71 -0.43 -21.77
CA ARG A 51 -25.74 0.32 -21.01
C ARG A 51 -25.81 -0.14 -19.56
N GLU A 52 -25.75 -1.44 -19.31
CA GLU A 52 -25.80 -2.04 -17.98
C GLU A 52 -24.45 -1.97 -17.27
N ALA A 53 -23.35 -2.17 -18.01
CA ALA A 53 -22.01 -2.27 -17.43
C ALA A 53 -21.34 -0.92 -17.14
N SER A 54 -21.79 0.18 -17.76
CA SER A 54 -21.09 1.49 -17.72
C SER A 54 -20.81 1.98 -16.29
N ILE A 55 -21.81 1.92 -15.41
CA ILE A 55 -21.66 2.39 -14.02
C ILE A 55 -20.63 1.55 -13.26
N PHE A 56 -20.68 0.23 -13.43
CA PHE A 56 -19.73 -0.69 -12.81
C PHE A 56 -18.31 -0.49 -13.36
N ARG A 57 -18.15 -0.31 -14.68
CA ARG A 57 -16.84 -0.01 -15.29
C ARG A 57 -16.22 1.25 -14.71
N SER A 58 -17.02 2.29 -14.48
CA SER A 58 -16.58 3.54 -13.85
C SER A 58 -16.14 3.31 -12.40
N GLN A 59 -16.96 2.64 -11.59
CA GLN A 59 -16.66 2.34 -10.19
C GLN A 59 -15.39 1.47 -10.04
N VAL A 60 -15.27 0.41 -10.84
CA VAL A 60 -14.08 -0.47 -10.82
C VAL A 60 -12.84 0.28 -11.29
N SER A 61 -12.97 1.17 -12.27
CA SER A 61 -11.87 2.03 -12.71
C SER A 61 -11.41 2.99 -11.63
N LYS A 62 -12.34 3.62 -10.93
CA LYS A 62 -12.05 4.50 -9.81
C LYS A 62 -11.33 3.73 -8.70
N LEU A 63 -11.86 2.60 -8.26
CA LEU A 63 -11.26 1.77 -7.21
C LEU A 63 -9.84 1.31 -7.57
N ALA A 64 -9.63 0.84 -8.80
CA ALA A 64 -8.29 0.46 -9.28
C ALA A 64 -7.32 1.65 -9.24
N SER A 65 -7.79 2.84 -9.63
CA SER A 65 -6.96 4.05 -9.64
C SER A 65 -6.60 4.52 -8.22
N GLU A 66 -7.52 4.38 -7.27
CA GLU A 66 -7.31 4.74 -5.86
C GLU A 66 -6.30 3.80 -5.22
N ALA A 67 -6.48 2.48 -5.37
CA ALA A 67 -5.54 1.47 -4.90
C ALA A 67 -4.13 1.69 -5.48
N LYS A 68 -4.03 2.06 -6.76
CA LYS A 68 -2.75 2.39 -7.42
C LYS A 68 -2.06 3.60 -6.80
N LYS A 69 -2.82 4.67 -6.54
CA LYS A 69 -2.30 5.90 -5.92
C LYS A 69 -1.82 5.61 -4.50
N GLU A 70 -2.63 4.90 -3.72
CA GLU A 70 -2.31 4.54 -2.35
C GLU A 70 -1.05 3.67 -2.29
N LYS A 71 -0.98 2.60 -3.09
CA LYS A 71 0.20 1.74 -3.21
C LYS A 71 1.46 2.55 -3.52
N ARG A 72 1.39 3.48 -4.47
CA ARG A 72 2.52 4.34 -4.85
C ARG A 72 2.94 5.26 -3.70
N SER A 73 1.98 5.83 -2.97
CA SER A 73 2.26 6.67 -1.80
C SER A 73 2.95 5.87 -0.71
N LEU A 74 2.37 4.73 -0.32
CA LEU A 74 2.89 3.85 0.72
C LEU A 74 4.27 3.27 0.38
N SER A 75 4.54 2.98 -0.90
CA SER A 75 5.85 2.51 -1.35
C SER A 75 6.95 3.55 -1.13
N LYS A 76 6.61 4.85 -1.22
CA LYS A 76 7.56 5.93 -0.88
C LYS A 76 7.85 5.95 0.62
N GLU A 77 6.85 5.73 1.46
CA GLU A 77 7.04 5.66 2.92
C GLU A 77 7.93 4.46 3.32
N ILE A 78 7.75 3.29 2.70
CA ILE A 78 8.67 2.15 2.87
C ILE A 78 10.10 2.55 2.49
N SER A 79 10.26 3.24 1.36
CA SER A 79 11.58 3.65 0.88
C SER A 79 12.26 4.59 1.87
N LYS A 80 11.53 5.52 2.50
CA LYS A 80 12.07 6.37 3.57
C LYS A 80 12.57 5.54 4.75
N ILE A 81 11.80 4.54 5.20
CA ILE A 81 12.22 3.66 6.30
C ILE A 81 13.49 2.90 5.93
N SER A 82 13.57 2.36 4.72
CA SER A 82 14.75 1.67 4.22
C SER A 82 15.98 2.58 4.10
N ASN A 83 15.80 3.84 3.72
CA ASN A 83 16.89 4.84 3.67
C ASN A 83 17.51 5.15 5.04
N TYR A 84 16.79 4.91 6.15
CA TYR A 84 17.35 4.96 7.50
C TYR A 84 18.13 3.67 7.89
N GLY A 85 18.42 2.78 6.95
CA GLY A 85 19.09 1.51 7.21
C GLY A 85 18.22 0.51 7.97
N ILE A 86 16.90 0.65 7.89
CA ILE A 86 15.93 -0.23 8.55
C ILE A 86 15.31 -1.14 7.49
N SER A 87 15.66 -2.43 7.55
CA SER A 87 15.06 -3.45 6.67
C SER A 87 13.64 -3.78 7.12
N VAL A 88 12.69 -3.64 6.19
CA VAL A 88 11.25 -3.86 6.38
C VAL A 88 10.75 -5.09 5.63
#